data_AF-A0A0H2SF20-F1
#
_entry.id   AF-A0A0H2SF20-F1
#
_cell.length_a   1.000
_cell.length_b   1.000
_cell.length_c   1.000
_cell.angle_alpha   90.00
_cell.angle_beta   90.00
_cell.angle_gamma   90.00
#
_symmetry.space_group_name_H-M   'P 1'
#
loop_
_entity.id
_entity.type
_entity.pdbx_description
1 polymer ?
#
loop_
_entity_poly.entity_id
_entity_poly.type
_entity_poly.pdbx_seq_one_letter_code
_entity_poly.pdbx_strand_id
1 'polypeptide(L)' 'MASMLGISTYAAKKVIDIIDTFSTIATIISIVTAIIGTEAITAGIVAVAKKMIKKYGKKYATMW' A
#
# COMPACT_ATOMS: atom_id res chain seq x y z
N MET A 1 4.88 2.95 2.92
CA MET A 1 3.76 2.44 3.71
C MET A 1 4.19 2.19 5.16
N ALA A 2 5.46 1.85 5.39
CA ALA A 2 5.96 1.40 6.68
C ALA A 2 5.81 2.44 7.80
N SER A 3 6.19 3.70 7.57
CA SER A 3 6.14 4.75 8.61
C SER A 3 4.71 5.21 8.86
N MET A 4 3.91 5.37 7.80
CA MET A 4 2.50 5.79 7.86
C MET A 4 1.64 4.82 8.69
N LEU A 5 1.81 3.51 8.49
CA LEU A 5 1.00 2.49 9.17
C LEU A 5 1.70 1.86 10.37
N GLY A 6 2.95 2.20 10.66
CA GLY A 6 3.74 1.59 11.72
C GLY A 6 4.01 0.09 11.50
N ILE A 7 4.00 -0.38 10.25
CA ILE A 7 4.19 -1.79 9.90
C ILE A 7 5.64 -2.07 9.48
N SER A 8 6.04 -3.33 9.56
CA SER A 8 7.37 -3.74 9.08
C SER A 8 7.57 -3.40 7.61
N THR A 9 8.81 -3.08 7.23
CA THR A 9 9.19 -2.83 5.82
C THR A 9 8.82 -4.01 4.91
N TYR A 10 8.87 -5.24 5.44
CA TYR A 10 8.45 -6.44 4.72
C TYR A 10 6.96 -6.41 4.39
N ALA A 11 6.10 -6.12 5.38
CA ALA A 11 4.66 -6.00 5.17
C ALA A 11 4.34 -4.84 4.22
N ALA A 12 4.98 -3.67 4.43
CA ALA A 12 4.84 -2.51 3.56
C ALA A 12 5.19 -2.81 2.09
N LYS A 13 6.24 -3.60 1.84
CA LYS A 13 6.63 -4.01 0.50
C LYS A 13 5.53 -4.85 -0.16
N LYS A 14 4.97 -5.84 0.56
CA LYS A 14 3.86 -6.66 0.06
C LYS A 14 2.65 -5.81 -0.31
N VAL A 15 2.29 -4.84 0.54
CA VAL A 15 1.19 -3.91 0.27
C VAL A 15 1.44 -3.09 -0.99
N ILE A 16 2.64 -2.54 -1.16
CA ILE A 16 2.99 -1.74 -2.36
C ILE A 16 2.98 -2.59 -3.63
N ASP A 17 3.46 -3.82 -3.56
CA ASP A 17 3.43 -4.73 -4.71
C ASP A 17 1.98 -5.04 -5.13
N ILE A 18 1.06 -5.21 -4.18
CA ILE A 18 -0.37 -5.39 -4.48
C ILE A 18 -0.98 -4.12 -5.09
N ILE A 19 -0.70 -2.96 -4.50
CA ILE A 19 -1.19 -1.67 -5.01
C ILE A 19 -0.73 -1.41 -6.45
N ASP A 20 0.50 -1.80 -6.78
CA ASP A 20 1.06 -1.67 -8.13
C ASP A 20 0.50 -2.70 -9.11
N THR A 21 0.22 -3.92 -8.63
CA THR A 21 -0.25 -5.03 -9.48
C THR A 21 -1.71 -4.88 -9.89
N PHE A 22 -2.58 -4.39 -8.98
CA PHE A 22 -4.01 -4.35 -9.20
C PHE A 22 -4.52 -2.95 -9.57
N SER A 23 -5.51 -2.89 -10.47
CA SER A 23 -6.11 -1.63 -10.91
C SER A 23 -7.26 -1.18 -9.99
N THR A 24 -8.11 -2.13 -9.56
CA THR A 24 -9.34 -1.86 -8.82
C THR A 24 -9.08 -1.59 -7.33
N ILE A 25 -9.52 -0.43 -6.85
CA ILE A 25 -9.29 0.01 -5.47
C ILE A 25 -9.94 -0.94 -4.45
N ALA A 26 -11.18 -1.37 -4.69
CA ALA A 26 -11.88 -2.29 -3.79
C ALA A 26 -11.11 -3.61 -3.63
N THR A 27 -10.63 -4.21 -4.72
CA THR A 27 -9.82 -5.43 -4.71
C THR A 27 -8.51 -5.24 -3.94
N ILE A 28 -7.81 -4.12 -4.15
CA ILE A 28 -6.58 -3.78 -3.41
C ILE A 28 -6.86 -3.76 -1.91
N ILE A 29 -7.90 -3.04 -1.48
CA ILE A 29 -8.26 -2.92 -0.07
C ILE A 29 -8.55 -4.31 0.51
N SER A 30 -9.41 -5.11 -0.14
CA SER A 30 -9.75 -6.45 0.34
C SER A 30 -8.52 -7.35 0.55
N ILE A 31 -7.60 -7.37 -0.41
CA ILE A 31 -6.37 -8.19 -0.30
C ILE A 31 -5.46 -7.64 0.80
N VAL A 32 -5.26 -6.32 0.84
CA VAL A 32 -4.36 -5.71 1.82
C VAL A 32 -4.89 -5.91 3.24
N THR A 33 -6.19 -5.68 3.49
CA THR A 33 -6.81 -5.90 4.80
C THR A 33 -6.61 -7.34 5.29
N ALA A 34 -6.68 -8.33 4.40
CA ALA A 34 -6.39 -9.72 4.74
C ALA A 34 -4.93 -9.98 5.16
N ILE A 35 -3.98 -9.13 4.75
CA ILE A 35 -2.54 -9.27 5.06
C ILE A 35 -2.17 -8.56 6.35
N ILE A 36 -2.58 -7.29 6.50
CA ILE A 36 -2.24 -6.48 7.68
C ILE A 36 -3.23 -6.68 8.83
N GLY A 37 -4.35 -7.37 8.61
CA GLY A 37 -5.34 -7.70 9.64
C GLY A 37 -6.07 -6.48 10.21
N THR A 38 -5.97 -5.33 9.55
CA THR A 38 -6.57 -4.06 9.99
C THR A 38 -7.21 -3.33 8.81
N GLU A 39 -8.24 -2.54 9.11
CA GLU A 39 -8.90 -1.66 8.13
C GLU A 39 -8.15 -0.33 7.91
N ALA A 40 -6.83 -0.31 8.18
CA ALA A 40 -6.04 0.92 8.12
C ALA A 40 -5.82 1.46 6.70
N ILE A 41 -6.11 0.67 5.65
CA ILE A 41 -5.95 1.06 4.25
C ILE A 41 -7.31 1.49 3.67
N THR A 42 -7.45 2.79 3.44
CA THR A 42 -8.61 3.37 2.75
C THR A 42 -8.33 3.59 1.27
N ALA A 43 -9.39 3.88 0.50
CA ALA A 43 -9.27 4.24 -0.92
C ALA A 43 -8.33 5.45 -1.14
N GLY A 44 -8.34 6.43 -0.23
CA GLY A 44 -7.44 7.58 -0.28
C GLY A 44 -5.98 7.19 -0.13
N ILE A 45 -5.67 6.27 0.79
CA ILE A 45 -4.30 5.77 1.00
C ILE A 45 -3.82 5.00 -0.24
N VAL A 46 -4.68 4.18 -0.84
CA VAL A 46 -4.35 3.48 -2.10
C VAL A 46 -4.03 4.47 -3.23
N ALA A 47 -4.85 5.51 -3.39
CA ALA A 47 -4.61 6.52 -4.42
C ALA A 47 -3.29 7.29 -4.20
N VAL A 48 -3.01 7.66 -2.94
CA VAL A 48 -1.78 8.34 -2.54
C VAL A 48 -0.56 7.44 -2.77
N ALA A 49 -0.65 6.15 -2.42
CA ALA A 49 0.38 5.16 -2.69
C ALA A 49 0.66 5.01 -4.20
N LYS A 50 -0.39 4.90 -5.04
CA LYS A 50 -0.23 4.87 -6.51
C LYS A 50 0.47 6.11 -7.04
N LYS A 51 0.12 7.30 -6.52
CA LYS A 51 0.77 8.56 -6.87
C LYS A 51 2.24 8.58 -6.48
N MET A 52 2.59 8.06 -5.30
CA MET A 52 3.97 7.96 -4.84
C MET A 52 4.79 6.96 -5.64
N ILE A 53 4.22 5.80 -5.97
CA ILE A 53 4.88 4.82 -6.83
C ILE A 53 5.23 5.47 -8.18
N LYS A 54 4.28 6.20 -8.78
CA LYS A 54 4.49 6.88 -10.05
C LYS A 54 5.54 7.99 -9.99
N LYS A 55 5.57 8.77 -8.90
CA LYS A 55 6.44 9.96 -8.80
C LYS A 55 7.83 9.68 -8.24
N TYR A 56 7.94 8.74 -7.30
CA TYR A 56 9.16 8.51 -6.50
C TYR A 56 9.63 7.05 -6.54
N GLY A 57 8.86 6.15 -7.17
CA GLY A 57 9.17 4.74 -7.26
C GLY A 57 8.72 3.92 -6.04
N LYS A 58 8.74 2.59 -6.21
CA LYS A 58 8.26 1.64 -5.20
C LYS A 58 9.03 1.69 -3.88
N LYS A 59 10.35 1.91 -3.93
CA LYS A 59 11.19 1.97 -2.71
C LYS A 59 10.75 3.09 -1.79
N TYR A 60 10.51 4.29 -2.36
CA TYR A 60 10.00 5.42 -1.59
C TYR A 60 8.60 5.15 -1.05
N ALA A 61 7.69 4.68 -1.91
CA ALA A 61 6.33 4.34 -1.50
C ALA A 61 6.28 3.23 -0.44
N THR A 62 7.28 2.35 -0.36
CA THR A 62 7.42 1.32 0.68
C THR A 62 7.84 1.92 2.01
N MET A 63 8.76 2.88 2.02
CA MET A 63 9.21 3.53 3.26
C MET A 63 8.16 4.48 3.85
N TRP A 64 7.36 5.14 3.01
CA TRP A 64 6.35 6.14 3.38
C TRP A 64 5.29 5.64 4.39
#